data_AF-A0A4S2T571-F1
#
_entry.id   AF-A0A4S2T571-F1
#
_cell.length_a   1.000
_cell.length_b   1.000
_cell.length_c   1.000
_cell.angle_alpha   90.00
_cell.angle_beta   90.00
_cell.angle_gamma   90.00
#
_symmetry.space_group_name_H-M   'P 1'
#
loop_
_entity.id
_entity.type
_entity.pdbx_description
1 polymer ?
#
loop_
_entity_poly.entity_id
_entity_poly.type
_entity_poly.pdbx_seq_one_letter_code
_entity_poly.pdbx_strand_id
1 'polypeptide(L)'
;MHTTLQDCQDALEAAQDQAQGLTRTLTATLADMDPHAAYLVLCRDPSSGELHLDSLRTAGGGTQCVFDFDDVDTLPELTDPELRAAWGRTDPRDPQALLQVLRHLDRLGASFGRLPDAAQAQADPYEDTSALLCLVVNADAPEPEGHDLEVTVCLALTVTEEVTYEFTSEVRLPAYIANNPSALHGYLSENEELWLDDLDPVSGVTINERSLDDVELTLAA
;
A
#
# COMPACT_ATOMS: atom_id res chain seq x y z
N MET A 1 28.21 -37.66 9.28
CA MET A 1 27.26 -37.13 10.28
C MET A 1 25.89 -37.25 9.64
N HIS A 2 24.96 -37.98 10.25
CA HIS A 2 23.61 -38.15 9.73
C HIS A 2 22.65 -37.38 10.63
N THR A 3 21.79 -36.55 10.05
CA THR A 3 20.67 -35.87 10.73
C THR A 3 19.52 -36.86 10.84
N THR A 4 18.86 -36.91 12.00
CA THR A 4 17.68 -37.77 12.16
C THR A 4 16.45 -37.10 11.57
N LEU A 5 15.43 -37.88 11.22
CA LEU A 5 14.14 -37.33 10.79
C LEU A 5 13.49 -36.48 11.89
N GLN A 6 13.69 -36.85 13.17
CA GLN A 6 13.22 -36.08 14.31
C GLN A 6 13.90 -34.71 14.38
N ASP A 7 15.21 -34.64 14.21
CA ASP A 7 15.94 -33.35 14.20
C ASP A 7 15.40 -32.42 13.10
N CYS A 8 15.04 -32.98 11.95
CA CYS A 8 14.42 -32.22 10.85
C CYS A 8 13.00 -31.74 11.21
N GLN A 9 12.19 -32.55 11.90
CA GLN A 9 10.84 -32.19 12.31
C GLN A 9 10.86 -31.09 13.37
N ASP A 10 11.70 -31.23 14.39
CA ASP A 10 11.86 -30.24 15.46
C ASP A 10 12.34 -28.89 14.90
N ALA A 11 13.25 -28.92 13.92
CA ALA A 11 13.72 -27.71 13.25
C ALA A 11 12.62 -27.03 12.42
N LEU A 12 11.76 -27.81 11.77
CA LEU A 12 10.63 -27.28 11.00
C LEU A 12 9.60 -26.62 11.92
N GLU A 13 9.24 -27.28 13.02
CA GLU A 13 8.31 -26.74 14.02
C GLU A 13 8.84 -25.43 14.62
N ALA A 14 10.11 -25.40 15.02
CA ALA A 14 10.74 -24.18 15.52
C ALA A 14 10.76 -23.04 14.49
N ALA A 15 10.97 -23.35 13.21
CA ALA A 15 10.95 -22.36 12.14
C ALA A 15 9.53 -21.80 11.90
N GLN A 16 8.50 -22.64 11.99
CA GLN A 16 7.10 -22.24 11.88
C GLN A 16 6.68 -21.35 13.05
N ASP A 17 7.08 -21.68 14.28
CA ASP A 17 6.84 -20.86 15.46
C ASP A 17 7.49 -19.47 15.34
N GLN A 18 8.73 -19.42 14.83
CA GLN A 18 9.42 -18.16 14.55
C GLN A 18 8.72 -17.35 13.46
N ALA A 19 8.28 -17.99 12.38
CA ALA A 19 7.52 -17.33 11.32
C ALA A 19 6.20 -16.74 11.85
N GLN A 20 5.51 -17.45 12.74
CA GLN A 20 4.30 -16.95 13.37
C GLN A 20 4.59 -15.75 14.30
N GLY A 21 5.66 -15.82 15.08
CA GLY A 21 6.12 -14.70 15.92
C GLY A 21 6.43 -13.46 15.09
N LEU A 22 7.18 -13.63 14.00
CA LEU A 22 7.54 -12.55 13.08
C LEU A 22 6.33 -11.97 12.35
N THR A 23 5.36 -12.81 11.98
CA THR A 23 4.09 -12.36 11.41
C THR A 23 3.36 -11.44 12.39
N ARG A 24 3.27 -11.80 13.68
CA ARG A 24 2.66 -10.93 14.70
C ARG A 24 3.42 -9.61 14.88
N THR A 25 4.75 -9.65 14.84
CA THR A 25 5.56 -8.43 14.89
C THR A 25 5.28 -7.53 13.70
N LEU A 26 5.22 -8.08 12.48
CA LEU A 26 4.87 -7.32 11.27
C LEU A 26 3.49 -6.67 11.38
N THR A 27 2.47 -7.44 11.75
CA THR A 27 1.10 -6.92 11.84
C THR A 27 0.98 -5.85 12.93
N ALA A 28 1.63 -6.03 14.08
CA ALA A 28 1.67 -5.01 15.12
C ALA A 28 2.42 -3.74 14.69
N THR A 29 3.51 -3.89 13.93
CA THR A 29 4.29 -2.76 13.40
C THR A 29 3.44 -1.94 12.42
N LEU A 30 2.79 -2.61 11.47
CA LEU A 30 1.94 -1.94 10.49
C LEU A 30 0.72 -1.27 11.15
N ALA A 31 0.11 -1.90 12.16
CA ALA A 31 -0.99 -1.30 12.90
C ALA A 31 -0.58 -0.07 13.75
N ASP A 32 0.66 0.00 14.23
CA ASP A 32 1.18 1.20 14.93
C ASP A 32 1.48 2.33 13.94
N MET A 33 2.08 2.01 12.80
CA MET A 33 2.46 3.00 11.77
C MET A 33 1.25 3.52 10.98
N ASP A 34 0.26 2.65 10.72
CA ASP A 34 -0.98 2.98 10.02
C ASP A 34 -2.19 2.36 10.76
N PRO A 35 -2.80 3.10 11.70
CA PRO A 35 -3.89 2.59 12.55
C PRO A 35 -5.16 2.18 11.79
N HIS A 36 -5.32 2.65 10.55
CA HIS A 36 -6.46 2.38 9.69
C HIS A 36 -6.21 1.20 8.74
N ALA A 37 -4.97 0.70 8.66
CA ALA A 37 -4.62 -0.41 7.80
C ALA A 37 -5.17 -1.72 8.35
N ALA A 38 -6.09 -2.32 7.60
CA ALA A 38 -6.63 -3.64 7.91
C ALA A 38 -5.86 -4.74 7.19
N TYR A 39 -5.38 -4.48 5.97
CA TYR A 39 -4.73 -5.47 5.13
C TYR A 39 -3.45 -4.92 4.51
N LEU A 40 -2.38 -5.69 4.57
CA LEU A 40 -1.25 -5.54 3.67
C LEU A 40 -1.49 -6.46 2.48
N VAL A 41 -1.70 -5.85 1.32
CA VAL A 41 -1.92 -6.53 0.05
C VAL A 41 -0.59 -6.79 -0.63
N LEU A 42 -0.49 -7.96 -1.23
CA LEU A 42 0.69 -8.52 -1.85
C LEU A 42 0.28 -9.08 -3.19
N CYS A 43 1.12 -8.91 -4.21
CA CYS A 43 0.95 -9.60 -5.48
C CYS A 43 2.07 -10.62 -5.67
N ARG A 44 1.76 -11.67 -6.43
CA ARG A 44 2.76 -12.67 -6.81
C ARG A 44 3.00 -12.54 -8.31
N ASP A 45 4.24 -12.29 -8.68
CA ASP A 45 4.61 -12.21 -10.09
C ASP A 45 4.33 -13.57 -10.76
N PRO A 46 3.52 -13.61 -11.83
CA PRO A 46 3.07 -14.87 -12.42
C PRO A 46 4.19 -15.63 -13.14
N SER A 47 5.29 -14.95 -13.48
CA SER A 47 6.41 -15.53 -14.24
C SER A 47 7.50 -16.11 -13.34
N SER A 48 7.83 -15.40 -12.25
CA SER A 48 8.89 -15.73 -11.30
C SER A 48 8.35 -16.36 -10.03
N GLY A 49 7.07 -16.15 -9.72
CA GLY A 49 6.47 -16.55 -8.45
C GLY A 49 6.93 -15.71 -7.26
N GLU A 50 7.68 -14.64 -7.49
CA GLU A 50 8.15 -13.75 -6.42
C GLU A 50 7.01 -12.94 -5.82
N LEU A 51 7.08 -12.74 -4.50
CA LEU A 51 6.18 -11.85 -3.78
C LEU A 51 6.63 -10.40 -3.96
N HIS A 52 5.67 -9.50 -4.12
CA HIS A 52 5.83 -8.06 -4.17
C HIS A 52 4.83 -7.39 -3.22
N LEU A 53 5.19 -6.20 -2.73
CA LEU A 53 4.25 -5.34 -2.02
C LEU A 53 3.32 -4.72 -3.07
N ASP A 54 2.05 -4.58 -2.72
CA ASP A 54 1.04 -3.95 -3.56
C ASP A 54 0.52 -2.70 -2.87
N SER A 55 -0.22 -2.87 -1.77
CA SER A 55 -0.85 -1.74 -1.07
C SER A 55 -1.13 -2.04 0.41
N LEU A 56 -1.33 -0.98 1.19
CA LEU A 56 -2.05 -1.04 2.48
C LEU A 56 -3.48 -0.61 2.25
N ARG A 57 -4.44 -1.38 2.79
CA ARG A 57 -5.88 -1.13 2.61
C ARG A 57 -6.63 -1.12 3.93
N THR A 58 -7.69 -0.30 3.98
CA THR A 58 -8.65 -0.26 5.09
C THR A 58 -9.54 -1.52 5.11
N ALA A 59 -10.37 -1.65 6.14
CA ALA A 59 -11.27 -2.81 6.28
C ALA A 59 -12.32 -2.88 5.16
N GLY A 60 -12.74 -1.71 4.65
CA GLY A 60 -13.64 -1.51 3.51
C GLY A 60 -12.98 -1.70 2.15
N GLY A 61 -11.65 -1.80 2.10
CA GLY A 61 -10.89 -2.01 0.86
C GLY A 61 -10.30 -0.74 0.24
N GLY A 62 -10.47 0.41 0.87
CA GLY A 62 -9.87 1.67 0.40
C GLY A 62 -8.34 1.62 0.49
N THR A 63 -7.66 2.03 -0.57
CA THR A 63 -6.19 2.11 -0.62
C THR A 63 -5.68 3.28 0.21
N GLN A 64 -4.75 3.02 1.12
CA GLN A 64 -4.11 4.01 2.00
C GLN A 64 -2.67 4.32 1.60
N CYS A 65 -1.99 3.34 1.02
CA CYS A 65 -0.62 3.46 0.55
C CYS A 65 -0.45 2.45 -0.57
N VAL A 66 0.08 2.92 -1.71
CA VAL A 66 0.53 2.05 -2.80
C VAL A 66 2.04 1.94 -2.70
N PHE A 67 2.57 0.74 -2.86
CA PHE A 67 4.00 0.52 -2.90
C PHE A 67 4.47 0.53 -4.36
N ASP A 68 4.83 1.72 -4.85
CA ASP A 68 5.55 1.82 -6.12
C ASP A 68 7.05 1.51 -5.91
N PHE A 69 7.65 0.79 -6.84
CA PHE A 69 9.08 0.51 -6.83
C PHE A 69 9.91 1.70 -7.33
N ASP A 70 9.29 2.60 -8.11
CA ASP A 70 9.95 3.78 -8.68
C ASP A 70 9.87 5.00 -7.75
N ASP A 71 8.88 5.06 -6.87
CA ASP A 71 8.75 6.09 -5.83
C ASP A 71 8.71 5.46 -4.43
N VAL A 72 9.88 5.36 -3.80
CA VAL A 72 10.03 4.67 -2.50
C VAL A 72 9.63 5.61 -1.38
N ASP A 73 8.34 5.87 -1.26
CA ASP A 73 7.80 6.58 -0.11
C ASP A 73 8.02 5.73 1.15
N THR A 74 8.74 6.29 2.11
CA THR A 74 8.99 5.61 3.39
C THR A 74 7.71 5.51 4.19
N LEU A 75 7.46 4.36 4.81
CA LEU A 75 6.33 4.20 5.71
C LEU A 75 6.42 5.18 6.91
N PRO A 76 5.27 5.49 7.55
CA PRO A 76 5.22 6.35 8.73
C PRO A 76 6.14 5.88 9.86
N GLU A 77 6.44 6.78 10.80
CA GLU A 77 7.34 6.44 11.90
C GLU A 77 6.69 5.43 12.87
N LEU A 78 7.38 4.32 13.15
CA LEU A 78 7.03 3.39 14.21
C LEU A 78 7.31 4.00 15.58
N THR A 79 6.27 4.32 16.35
CA THR A 79 6.42 5.02 17.63
C THR A 79 6.65 4.09 18.82
N ASP A 80 6.20 2.83 18.72
CA ASP A 80 6.38 1.83 19.77
C ASP A 80 7.85 1.40 19.93
N PRO A 81 8.48 1.61 21.11
CA PRO A 81 9.88 1.29 21.33
C PRO A 81 10.16 -0.22 21.46
N GLU A 82 9.19 -1.02 21.91
CA GLU A 82 9.33 -2.48 22.00
C GLU A 82 9.29 -3.10 20.61
N LEU A 83 8.37 -2.64 19.75
CA LEU A 83 8.34 -3.04 18.35
C LEU A 83 9.60 -2.58 17.62
N ARG A 84 10.05 -1.33 17.83
CA ARG A 84 11.32 -0.83 17.27
C ARG A 84 12.49 -1.73 17.66
N ALA A 85 12.56 -2.18 18.92
CA ALA A 85 13.60 -3.09 19.36
C ALA A 85 13.50 -4.47 18.70
N ALA A 86 12.29 -4.97 18.41
CA ALA A 86 12.08 -6.25 17.74
C ALA A 86 12.62 -6.27 16.29
N TRP A 87 12.62 -5.13 15.61
CA TRP A 87 13.24 -4.96 14.28
C TRP A 87 14.78 -4.91 14.32
N GLY A 88 15.36 -4.72 15.51
CA GLY A 88 16.80 -4.73 15.72
C GLY A 88 17.51 -3.59 14.98
N ARG A 89 18.21 -3.93 13.88
CA ARG A 89 18.97 -2.95 13.07
C ARG A 89 18.28 -2.63 11.74
N THR A 90 17.20 -3.32 11.43
CA THR A 90 16.42 -3.14 10.21
C THR A 90 15.47 -1.97 10.41
N ASP A 91 15.34 -1.11 9.41
CA ASP A 91 14.39 -0.01 9.45
C ASP A 91 12.98 -0.52 9.07
N PRO A 92 11.98 -0.47 9.97
CA PRO A 92 10.60 -0.85 9.66
C PRO A 92 9.95 0.08 8.62
N ARG A 93 10.52 1.27 8.39
CA ARG A 93 9.98 2.25 7.46
C ARG A 93 10.33 1.97 6.00
N ASP A 94 11.32 1.11 5.77
CA ASP A 94 11.80 0.75 4.44
C ASP A 94 10.92 -0.35 3.83
N PRO A 95 10.17 -0.07 2.76
CA PRO A 95 9.35 -1.08 2.09
C PRO A 95 10.17 -2.29 1.60
N GLN A 96 11.43 -2.11 1.22
CA GLN A 96 12.28 -3.22 0.80
C GLN A 96 12.62 -4.13 1.98
N ALA A 97 12.90 -3.56 3.15
CA ALA A 97 13.10 -4.33 4.37
C ALA A 97 11.85 -5.16 4.71
N LEU A 98 10.67 -4.54 4.66
CA LEU A 98 9.38 -5.23 4.85
C LEU A 98 9.19 -6.38 3.86
N LEU A 99 9.42 -6.14 2.56
CA LEU A 99 9.30 -7.14 1.51
C LEU A 99 10.25 -8.32 1.72
N GLN A 100 11.49 -8.07 2.14
CA GLN A 100 12.44 -9.14 2.44
C GLN A 100 11.96 -10.03 3.59
N VAL A 101 11.37 -9.44 4.64
CA VAL A 101 10.79 -10.22 5.74
C VAL A 101 9.64 -11.09 5.24
N LEU A 102 8.73 -10.55 4.43
CA LEU A 102 7.60 -11.30 3.86
C LEU A 102 8.06 -12.43 2.95
N ARG A 103 9.09 -12.22 2.13
CA ARG A 103 9.71 -13.27 1.31
C ARG A 103 10.35 -14.37 2.16
N HIS A 104 10.93 -14.04 3.32
CA HIS A 104 11.39 -15.06 4.26
C HIS A 104 10.22 -15.85 4.86
N LEU A 105 9.13 -15.19 5.24
CA LEU A 105 7.92 -15.85 5.73
C LEU A 105 7.32 -16.79 4.68
N ASP A 106 7.23 -16.36 3.41
CA ASP A 106 6.76 -17.18 2.29
C ASP A 106 7.60 -18.46 2.14
N ARG A 107 8.94 -18.33 2.18
CA ARG A 107 9.86 -19.49 2.11
C ARG A 107 9.73 -20.43 3.31
N LEU A 108 9.33 -19.92 4.47
CA LEU A 108 9.05 -20.71 5.67
C LEU A 108 7.64 -21.33 5.67
N GLY A 109 6.84 -21.07 4.64
CA GLY A 109 5.51 -21.63 4.46
C GLY A 109 4.41 -20.85 5.17
N ALA A 110 4.63 -19.57 5.49
CA ALA A 110 3.55 -18.70 5.97
C ALA A 110 2.45 -18.60 4.90
N SER A 111 1.19 -18.72 5.33
CA SER A 111 0.04 -18.60 4.43
C SER A 111 -0.44 -17.15 4.37
N PHE A 112 -0.45 -16.57 3.18
CA PHE A 112 -1.16 -15.32 2.90
C PHE A 112 -2.58 -15.63 2.45
N GLY A 113 -3.54 -14.91 3.01
CA GLY A 113 -4.96 -15.08 2.72
C GLY A 113 -5.36 -14.44 1.38
N ARG A 114 -6.63 -14.56 1.03
CA ARG A 114 -7.24 -13.72 0.00
C ARG A 114 -7.85 -12.49 0.67
N LEU A 115 -7.89 -11.39 -0.07
CA LEU A 115 -8.59 -10.19 0.37
C LEU A 115 -10.07 -10.53 0.63
N PRO A 116 -10.71 -10.06 1.71
CA PRO A 116 -12.13 -10.32 1.96
C PRO A 116 -13.04 -9.69 0.90
N ASP A 117 -14.21 -10.30 0.64
CA ASP A 117 -15.16 -9.81 -0.38
C ASP A 117 -15.58 -8.35 -0.19
N ALA A 118 -15.70 -7.90 1.07
CA ALA A 118 -16.02 -6.50 1.38
C ALA A 118 -14.93 -5.54 0.90
N ALA A 119 -13.66 -5.91 1.05
CA ALA A 119 -12.53 -5.13 0.58
C ALA A 119 -12.30 -5.27 -0.93
N GLN A 120 -12.68 -6.40 -1.54
CA GLN A 120 -12.69 -6.55 -3.00
C GLN A 120 -13.77 -5.71 -3.67
N ALA A 121 -14.91 -5.46 -3.01
CA ALA A 121 -16.01 -4.72 -3.60
C ALA A 121 -15.69 -3.22 -3.84
N GLN A 122 -14.71 -2.68 -3.13
CA GLN A 122 -14.18 -1.32 -3.33
C GLN A 122 -12.87 -1.29 -4.12
N ALA A 123 -12.33 -2.45 -4.50
CA ALA A 123 -11.21 -2.50 -5.42
C ALA A 123 -11.63 -1.96 -6.80
N ASP A 124 -10.66 -1.45 -7.55
CA ASP A 124 -10.88 -1.04 -8.93
C ASP A 124 -11.55 -2.21 -9.71
N PRO A 125 -12.66 -1.97 -10.43
CA PRO A 125 -13.30 -3.00 -11.26
C PRO A 125 -12.39 -3.63 -12.32
N TYR A 126 -11.25 -3.01 -12.64
CA TYR A 126 -10.22 -3.53 -13.54
C TYR A 126 -9.07 -4.25 -12.82
N GLU A 127 -9.01 -4.21 -11.48
CA GLU A 127 -8.02 -4.92 -10.69
C GLU A 127 -8.32 -6.42 -10.64
N ASP A 128 -7.34 -7.25 -11.01
CA ASP A 128 -7.45 -8.70 -10.85
C ASP A 128 -7.19 -9.11 -9.39
N THR A 129 -8.20 -8.88 -8.55
CA THR A 129 -8.18 -9.24 -7.13
C THR A 129 -8.01 -10.74 -6.88
N SER A 130 -8.18 -11.59 -7.90
CA SER A 130 -7.98 -13.04 -7.79
C SER A 130 -6.51 -13.44 -7.65
N ALA A 131 -5.60 -12.58 -8.09
CA ALA A 131 -4.15 -12.74 -7.98
C ALA A 131 -3.58 -12.12 -6.68
N LEU A 132 -4.38 -11.33 -5.96
CA LEU A 132 -3.95 -10.64 -4.75
C LEU A 132 -3.97 -11.57 -3.54
N LEU A 133 -2.91 -11.47 -2.77
CA LEU A 133 -2.72 -12.10 -1.47
C LEU A 133 -2.77 -11.02 -0.40
N CYS A 134 -3.15 -11.38 0.83
CA CYS A 134 -3.12 -10.42 1.93
C CYS A 134 -2.57 -11.02 3.22
N LEU A 135 -1.87 -10.18 3.96
CA LEU A 135 -1.62 -10.35 5.39
C LEU A 135 -2.62 -9.46 6.14
N VAL A 136 -3.40 -10.05 7.05
CA VAL A 136 -4.30 -9.29 7.92
C VAL A 136 -3.47 -8.55 8.94
N VAL A 137 -3.52 -7.22 8.91
CA VAL A 137 -2.86 -6.31 9.85
C VAL A 137 -3.74 -6.13 11.09
N ASN A 138 -4.94 -5.58 10.86
CA ASN A 138 -5.97 -5.39 11.89
C ASN A 138 -7.35 -5.46 11.24
N ALA A 139 -8.01 -6.62 11.26
CA ALA A 139 -9.31 -6.79 10.59
C ALA A 139 -10.41 -5.85 11.12
N ASP A 140 -10.25 -5.35 12.35
CA ASP A 140 -11.17 -4.41 13.00
C ASP A 140 -10.61 -2.98 12.98
N ALA A 141 -9.67 -2.67 12.08
CA ALA A 141 -9.15 -1.32 11.93
C ALA A 141 -10.32 -0.35 11.70
N PRO A 142 -10.36 0.77 12.43
CA PRO A 142 -11.39 1.76 12.22
C PRO A 142 -11.25 2.33 10.81
N GLU A 143 -12.37 2.47 10.09
CA GLU A 143 -12.35 3.28 8.87
C GLU A 143 -11.95 4.71 9.23
N PRO A 144 -11.09 5.36 8.42
CA PRO A 144 -10.77 6.76 8.64
C PRO A 144 -12.03 7.62 8.69
N GLU A 145 -12.08 8.54 9.66
CA GLU A 145 -13.22 9.45 9.81
C GLU A 145 -13.41 10.27 8.53
N GLY A 146 -14.61 10.22 7.96
CA GLY A 146 -14.90 10.93 6.70
C GLY A 146 -14.56 10.17 5.43
N HIS A 147 -14.46 8.84 5.48
CA HIS A 147 -14.44 7.99 4.27
C HIS A 147 -15.61 8.29 3.31
N ASP A 148 -16.77 8.69 3.85
CA ASP A 148 -17.95 9.12 3.10
C ASP A 148 -18.05 10.65 2.91
N LEU A 149 -17.12 11.41 3.51
CA LEU A 149 -17.12 12.88 3.44
C LEU A 149 -16.17 13.33 2.35
N GLU A 150 -16.74 13.75 1.23
CA GLU A 150 -16.00 14.48 0.21
C GLU A 150 -15.66 15.90 0.72
N VAL A 151 -14.38 16.25 0.63
CA VAL A 151 -13.86 17.60 0.82
C VAL A 151 -13.41 18.15 -0.51
N THR A 152 -13.63 19.44 -0.71
CA THR A 152 -13.11 20.15 -1.87
C THR A 152 -11.71 20.66 -1.53
N VAL A 153 -10.72 20.30 -2.34
CA VAL A 153 -9.32 20.73 -2.17
C VAL A 153 -8.78 21.34 -3.45
N CYS A 154 -7.81 22.24 -3.29
CA CYS A 154 -7.10 22.87 -4.39
C CYS A 154 -5.71 22.23 -4.55
N LEU A 155 -5.47 21.62 -5.71
CA LEU A 155 -4.24 20.89 -6.00
C LEU A 155 -3.43 21.60 -7.07
N ALA A 156 -2.12 21.72 -6.86
CA ALA A 156 -1.17 22.00 -7.92
C ALA A 156 -0.70 20.67 -8.51
N LEU A 157 -0.91 20.47 -9.81
CA LEU A 157 -0.64 19.24 -10.52
C LEU A 157 0.44 19.46 -11.58
N THR A 158 1.40 18.54 -11.64
CA THR A 158 2.39 18.45 -12.73
C THR A 158 2.16 17.16 -13.50
N VAL A 159 1.80 17.28 -14.77
CA VAL A 159 1.51 16.16 -15.67
C VAL A 159 2.46 16.22 -16.85
N THR A 160 3.26 15.18 -17.07
CA THR A 160 4.19 15.09 -18.20
C THR A 160 3.72 14.07 -19.22
N GLU A 161 3.62 14.54 -20.46
CA GLU A 161 3.44 13.73 -21.66
C GLU A 161 4.65 13.96 -22.60
N GLU A 162 4.40 14.34 -23.86
CA GLU A 162 5.43 14.93 -24.73
C GLU A 162 5.86 16.34 -24.27
N VAL A 163 5.01 17.00 -23.47
CA VAL A 163 5.23 18.32 -22.85
C VAL A 163 4.78 18.23 -21.38
N THR A 164 5.44 18.97 -20.50
CA THR A 164 5.06 19.10 -19.08
C THR A 164 4.04 20.24 -18.91
N TYR A 165 2.94 19.94 -18.21
CA TYR A 165 1.89 20.87 -17.86
C TYR A 165 1.87 21.09 -16.35
N GLU A 166 1.84 22.35 -15.93
CA GLU A 166 1.67 22.75 -14.53
C GLU A 166 0.37 23.57 -14.44
N PHE A 167 -0.58 23.11 -13.64
CA PHE A 167 -1.88 23.78 -13.47
C PHE A 167 -2.46 23.52 -12.09
N THR A 168 -3.55 24.21 -11.79
CA THR A 168 -4.27 24.07 -10.52
C THR A 168 -5.67 23.56 -10.80
N SER A 169 -6.12 22.56 -10.06
CA SER A 169 -7.47 21.98 -10.15
C SER A 169 -8.15 21.97 -8.79
N GLU A 170 -9.45 22.25 -8.78
CA GLU A 170 -10.29 22.15 -7.59
C GLU A 170 -11.08 20.84 -7.67
N VAL A 171 -10.68 19.87 -6.86
CA VAL A 171 -11.24 18.52 -6.91
C VAL A 171 -11.98 18.17 -5.63
N ARG A 172 -12.96 17.26 -5.74
CA ARG A 172 -13.61 16.64 -4.59
C ARG A 172 -12.97 15.29 -4.33
N LEU A 173 -12.42 15.14 -3.13
CA LEU A 173 -11.75 13.92 -2.69
C LEU A 173 -12.34 13.48 -1.36
N PRO A 174 -12.31 12.18 -1.05
CA PRO A 174 -12.54 11.73 0.32
C PRO A 174 -11.58 12.44 1.29
N ALA A 175 -12.08 12.83 2.46
CA ALA A 175 -11.30 13.58 3.47
C ALA A 175 -10.02 12.85 3.89
N TYR A 176 -10.03 11.51 3.90
CA TYR A 176 -8.85 10.72 4.27
C TYR A 176 -7.75 10.78 3.21
N ILE A 177 -8.08 10.90 1.92
CA ILE A 177 -7.11 11.08 0.82
C ILE A 177 -6.50 12.48 0.91
N ALA A 178 -7.32 13.51 1.11
CA ALA A 178 -6.85 14.88 1.26
C ALA A 178 -5.86 15.08 2.42
N ASN A 179 -5.99 14.28 3.48
CA ASN A 179 -5.12 14.32 4.65
C ASN A 179 -3.92 13.35 4.57
N ASN A 180 -3.80 12.59 3.48
CA ASN A 180 -2.76 11.58 3.32
C ASN A 180 -1.96 11.80 2.02
N PRO A 181 -0.86 12.58 2.08
CA PRO A 181 -0.07 12.92 0.89
C PRO A 181 0.42 11.71 0.10
N SER A 182 0.78 10.60 0.76
CA SER A 182 1.27 9.39 0.07
C SER A 182 0.14 8.58 -0.60
N ALA A 183 -1.12 8.75 -0.16
CA ALA A 183 -2.28 8.19 -0.86
C ALA A 183 -2.78 9.09 -2.00
N LEU A 184 -2.51 10.40 -1.90
CA LEU A 184 -3.07 11.42 -2.77
C LEU A 184 -2.62 11.24 -4.23
N HIS A 185 -1.33 10.98 -4.47
CA HIS A 185 -0.79 10.77 -5.81
C HIS A 185 -1.41 9.54 -6.48
N GLY A 186 -1.39 8.38 -5.81
CA GLY A 186 -1.97 7.14 -6.33
C GLY A 186 -3.47 7.29 -6.62
N TYR A 187 -4.22 7.90 -5.69
CA TYR A 187 -5.65 8.13 -5.86
C TYR A 187 -5.96 9.02 -7.08
N LEU A 188 -5.20 10.11 -7.29
CA LEU A 188 -5.42 11.02 -8.43
C LEU A 188 -4.94 10.44 -9.76
N SER A 189 -3.92 9.57 -9.74
CA SER A 189 -3.46 8.82 -10.91
C SER A 189 -4.51 7.80 -11.38
N GLU A 190 -5.24 7.20 -10.44
CA GLU A 190 -6.32 6.25 -10.74
C GLU A 190 -7.66 6.92 -11.09
N ASN A 191 -7.89 8.16 -10.63
CA ASN A 191 -9.14 8.91 -10.83
C ASN A 191 -8.88 10.20 -11.63
N GLU A 192 -8.26 10.06 -12.81
CA GLU A 192 -7.84 11.19 -13.65
C GLU A 192 -9.00 12.10 -14.06
N GLU A 193 -10.22 11.56 -14.16
CA GLU A 193 -11.43 12.31 -14.50
C GLU A 193 -11.72 13.46 -13.53
N LEU A 194 -11.14 13.44 -12.33
CA LEU A 194 -11.34 14.48 -11.33
C LEU A 194 -10.66 15.80 -11.72
N TRP A 195 -9.53 15.73 -12.42
CA TRP A 195 -8.71 16.90 -12.77
C TRP A 195 -8.50 17.07 -14.27
N LEU A 196 -8.82 16.05 -15.07
CA LEU A 196 -8.57 16.05 -16.51
C LEU A 196 -9.32 17.15 -17.27
N ASP A 197 -10.52 17.52 -16.82
CA ASP A 197 -11.30 18.59 -17.46
C ASP A 197 -10.66 19.97 -17.28
N ASP A 198 -9.83 20.14 -16.23
CA ASP A 198 -9.08 21.38 -15.95
C ASP A 198 -7.72 21.41 -16.65
N LEU A 199 -7.26 20.27 -17.17
CA LEU A 199 -6.12 20.19 -18.07
C LEU A 199 -6.57 20.78 -19.42
N ASP A 200 -6.25 22.06 -19.68
CA ASP A 200 -6.50 22.70 -20.97
C ASP A 200 -5.30 22.43 -21.92
N PRO A 201 -5.37 21.42 -22.81
CA PRO A 201 -4.33 21.23 -23.80
C PRO A 201 -4.40 22.40 -24.76
N VAL A 202 -3.40 23.29 -24.66
CA VAL A 202 -3.24 24.41 -25.60
C VAL A 202 -3.27 23.85 -27.02
N SER A 203 -4.42 24.00 -27.69
CA SER A 203 -4.71 23.68 -29.09
C SER A 203 -4.58 22.21 -29.57
N GLY A 204 -5.70 21.48 -29.52
CA GLY A 204 -6.07 20.48 -30.54
C GLY A 204 -5.23 19.20 -30.63
N VAL A 205 -4.46 18.88 -29.58
CA VAL A 205 -3.73 17.62 -29.47
C VAL A 205 -4.65 16.52 -28.94
N THR A 206 -4.53 15.32 -29.52
CA THR A 206 -5.26 14.13 -29.05
C THR A 206 -4.36 13.42 -28.05
N ILE A 207 -4.83 13.27 -26.80
CA ILE A 207 -4.11 12.62 -25.70
C ILE A 207 -4.03 11.12 -26.01
N ASN A 208 -2.83 10.54 -26.03
CA ASN A 208 -2.62 9.13 -26.37
C ASN A 208 -2.09 8.31 -25.17
N GLU A 209 -1.17 8.85 -24.36
CA GLU A 209 -0.57 8.23 -23.16
C GLU A 209 -0.19 9.34 -22.17
N ARG A 210 -0.50 9.19 -20.86
CA ARG A 210 -0.25 10.23 -19.83
C ARG A 210 0.20 9.65 -18.49
N SER A 211 0.95 10.46 -17.73
CA SER A 211 1.47 10.15 -16.40
C SER A 211 1.34 11.38 -15.51
N LEU A 212 0.79 11.22 -14.30
CA LEU A 212 0.79 12.23 -13.26
C LEU A 212 2.12 12.13 -12.50
N ASP A 213 2.96 13.17 -12.55
CA ASP A 213 4.30 13.08 -11.98
C ASP A 213 4.41 13.70 -10.60
N ASP A 214 3.64 14.75 -10.31
CA ASP A 214 3.71 15.43 -9.02
C ASP A 214 2.37 16.07 -8.62
N VAL A 215 2.11 16.09 -7.30
CA VAL A 215 0.91 16.65 -6.68
C VAL A 215 1.27 17.40 -5.40
N GLU A 216 0.95 18.69 -5.35
CA GLU A 216 1.09 19.49 -4.14
C GLU A 216 -0.26 20.05 -3.69
N LEU A 217 -0.65 19.77 -2.43
CA LEU A 217 -1.86 20.32 -1.83
C LEU A 217 -1.60 21.77 -1.39
N THR A 218 -2.28 22.73 -2.04
CA THR A 218 -1.94 24.14 -1.86
C THR A 218 -2.72 24.83 -0.74
N LEU A 219 -3.91 24.34 -0.35
CA LEU A 219 -4.66 24.72 0.86
C LEU A 219 -5.97 23.88 0.96
N ALA A 220 -6.21 23.29 2.14
CA ALA A 220 -7.55 22.83 2.54
C ALA A 220 -8.20 23.94 3.37
N ALA A 221 -9.37 24.44 2.94
CA ALA A 221 -10.14 25.45 3.67
C ALA A 221 -11.13 24.81 4.66
#